data_AF-A0A2E5PE23-F1
#
_entry.id   AF-A0A2E5PE23-F1
#
_cell.length_a   1.000
_cell.length_b   1.000
_cell.length_c   1.000
_cell.angle_alpha   90.00
_cell.angle_beta   90.00
_cell.angle_gamma   90.00
#
_symmetry.space_group_name_H-M   'P 1'
#
loop_
_entity.id
_entity.type
_entity.pdbx_description
1 polymer ?
#
loop_
_entity_poly.entity_id
_entity_poly.type
_entity_poly.pdbx_seq_one_letter_code
_entity_poly.pdbx_strand_id
1 'polypeptide(L)'
;MRSDIGQNTSLVDHHCHGVVPIDLTNEQFEDAISEAYAPAPAGTNYWDKPVALSIRRWCAPVLDLPKFTTPMDYIERRRELGANEVNKRFLCAGGFETLLVDSGNRPEELCTVEELGKIAGVPSREVVRMESIAERVAAAGGVTAVGYAEAFEAALRDSLHDNVVGLKTVVAYRSTLAIDYTPPRLGEVARAAGDWLAEVEKTGNVRITDPVLERHLIWIGADIARERSYPVQFHIGIGDPDIELNKVDPSLLTPFIRSAEAWQFPITLLHCYPFHRQAGLISENFPYVYFDVGFVQNWVGPSYQRIMDEALELAPFTKMLFSSDAFGLSELYYLGAIRFRTSLSRALGRWIDEDELAEGEAERIFDLIGRYNARRIYPLGE
;
A
#
# COMPACT_ATOMS: atom_id res chain seq x y z
N MET A 1 3.55 25.41 17.82
CA MET A 1 3.57 24.11 17.10
C MET A 1 5.02 23.75 16.89
N ARG A 2 5.53 22.81 17.69
CA ARG A 2 6.87 22.26 17.56
C ARG A 2 6.96 21.58 16.20
N SER A 3 7.77 22.11 15.29
CA SER A 3 7.89 21.62 13.89
C SER A 3 9.16 20.81 13.64
N ASP A 4 9.94 20.62 14.69
CA ASP A 4 11.25 19.98 14.73
C ASP A 4 11.16 18.46 14.98
N ILE A 5 10.12 17.98 15.68
CA ILE A 5 9.91 16.56 15.97
C ILE A 5 9.91 15.75 14.66
N GLY A 6 10.86 14.82 14.52
CA GLY A 6 10.99 13.94 13.36
C GLY A 6 11.37 14.64 12.05
N GLN A 7 11.76 15.92 12.08
CA GLN A 7 12.05 16.70 10.87
C GLN A 7 13.16 16.06 10.02
N ASN A 8 14.16 15.44 10.66
CA ASN A 8 15.32 14.84 10.01
C ASN A 8 15.23 13.31 9.91
N THR A 9 14.14 12.69 10.36
CA THR A 9 13.97 11.23 10.29
C THR A 9 13.78 10.82 8.83
N SER A 10 14.61 9.92 8.33
CA SER A 10 14.38 9.22 7.06
C SER A 10 13.22 8.23 7.19
N LEU A 11 12.42 8.07 6.14
CA LEU A 11 11.25 7.18 6.17
C LEU A 11 11.52 5.86 5.41
N VAL A 12 11.09 4.74 5.98
CA VAL A 12 10.93 3.48 5.23
C VAL A 12 9.50 3.43 4.75
N ASP A 13 9.29 3.60 3.45
CA ASP A 13 7.97 3.46 2.85
C ASP A 13 7.67 1.97 2.67
N HIS A 14 6.96 1.38 3.62
CA HIS A 14 6.79 -0.08 3.62
C HIS A 14 5.76 -0.61 2.61
N HIS A 15 5.03 0.28 1.94
CA HIS A 15 4.12 -0.09 0.87
C HIS A 15 3.90 1.09 -0.10
N CYS A 16 4.34 0.91 -1.33
CA CYS A 16 4.13 1.86 -2.42
C CYS A 16 4.14 1.14 -3.78
N HIS A 17 3.96 1.88 -4.88
CA HIS A 17 3.94 1.35 -6.25
C HIS A 17 4.79 2.18 -7.21
N GLY A 18 5.07 1.66 -8.41
CA GLY A 18 5.78 2.43 -9.43
C GLY A 18 5.08 3.74 -9.81
N VAL A 19 5.85 4.65 -10.42
CA VAL A 19 5.34 5.91 -10.97
C VAL A 19 5.22 5.79 -12.48
N VAL A 20 4.30 6.56 -13.08
CA VAL A 20 4.15 6.62 -14.54
C VAL A 20 5.38 7.32 -15.13
N PRO A 21 6.10 6.70 -16.10
CA PRO A 21 7.36 7.23 -16.64
C PRO A 21 7.16 8.20 -17.82
N ILE A 22 5.92 8.54 -18.16
CA ILE A 22 5.56 9.39 -19.31
C ILE A 22 4.82 10.66 -18.90
N ASP A 23 4.82 11.65 -19.79
CA ASP A 23 4.04 12.87 -19.61
C ASP A 23 2.54 12.57 -19.76
N LEU A 24 1.75 12.99 -18.78
CA LEU A 24 0.31 12.79 -18.75
C LEU A 24 -0.43 13.91 -19.49
N THR A 25 -1.53 13.56 -20.17
CA THR A 25 -2.54 14.55 -20.59
C THR A 25 -3.28 15.12 -19.37
N ASN A 26 -4.13 16.14 -19.59
CA ASN A 26 -4.93 16.70 -18.49
C ASN A 26 -5.87 15.62 -17.95
N GLU A 27 -6.52 14.89 -18.85
CA GLU A 27 -7.48 13.83 -18.56
C GLU A 27 -6.80 12.69 -17.81
N GLN A 28 -5.63 12.23 -18.27
CA GLN A 28 -4.89 11.17 -17.59
C GLN A 28 -4.43 11.57 -16.18
N PHE A 29 -4.00 12.82 -15.99
CA PHE A 29 -3.64 13.31 -14.66
C PHE A 29 -4.87 13.41 -13.75
N GLU A 30 -5.99 13.87 -14.30
CA GLU A 30 -7.25 14.00 -13.58
C GLU A 30 -7.78 12.62 -13.14
N ASP A 31 -7.71 11.62 -14.02
CA ASP A 31 -8.03 10.23 -13.70
C ASP A 31 -7.09 9.66 -12.63
N ALA A 32 -5.79 9.97 -12.71
CA ALA A 32 -4.80 9.52 -11.74
C ALA A 32 -4.96 10.13 -10.33
N ILE A 33 -5.74 11.20 -10.18
CA ILE A 33 -6.18 11.74 -8.89
C ILE A 33 -7.62 11.30 -8.54
N SER A 34 -8.03 10.12 -9.01
CA SER A 34 -9.28 9.48 -8.62
C SER A 34 -9.25 7.94 -8.60
N GLU A 35 -9.87 7.36 -7.57
CA GLU A 35 -10.20 5.91 -7.51
C GLU A 35 -11.52 5.57 -8.21
N ALA A 36 -12.15 6.54 -8.88
CA ALA A 36 -13.41 6.30 -9.55
C ALA A 36 -13.19 5.51 -10.85
N TYR A 37 -14.04 4.52 -11.10
CA TYR A 37 -13.98 3.69 -12.32
C TYR A 37 -14.34 4.43 -13.62
N ALA A 38 -14.92 5.62 -13.51
CA ALA A 38 -15.41 6.41 -14.64
C ALA A 38 -14.91 7.85 -14.52
N PRO A 39 -14.81 8.58 -15.65
CA PRO A 39 -14.52 10.00 -15.63
C PRO A 39 -15.55 10.80 -14.83
N ALA A 40 -15.16 12.01 -14.41
CA ALA A 40 -16.07 12.93 -13.75
C ALA A 40 -17.32 13.20 -14.64
N PRO A 41 -18.54 13.23 -14.08
CA PRO A 41 -19.74 13.58 -14.84
C PRO A 41 -19.62 14.93 -15.54
N ALA A 42 -20.36 15.11 -16.63
CA ALA A 42 -20.36 16.36 -17.40
C ALA A 42 -20.63 17.58 -16.49
N GLY A 43 -19.75 18.59 -16.60
CA GLY A 43 -19.81 19.81 -15.77
C GLY A 43 -19.12 19.70 -14.41
N THR A 44 -18.48 18.57 -14.11
CA THR A 44 -17.67 18.35 -12.90
C THR A 44 -16.24 17.94 -13.29
N ASN A 45 -15.33 17.93 -12.32
CA ASN A 45 -13.93 17.52 -12.50
C ASN A 45 -13.36 16.98 -11.18
N TYR A 46 -12.25 16.25 -11.24
CA TYR A 46 -11.53 15.73 -10.07
C TYR A 46 -10.54 16.73 -9.44
N TRP A 47 -10.40 17.92 -10.02
CA TRP A 47 -9.73 19.05 -9.35
C TRP A 47 -10.52 19.61 -8.16
N ASP A 48 -11.84 19.35 -8.11
CA ASP A 48 -12.71 19.66 -6.98
C ASP A 48 -12.69 18.53 -5.91
N LYS A 49 -11.50 18.04 -5.56
CA LYS A 49 -11.28 17.00 -4.54
C LYS A 49 -10.23 17.42 -3.49
N PRO A 50 -10.26 16.86 -2.27
CA PRO A 50 -9.29 17.18 -1.22
C PRO A 50 -7.82 16.90 -1.60
N VAL A 51 -7.57 15.84 -2.39
CA VAL A 51 -6.23 15.53 -2.94
C VAL A 51 -5.72 16.64 -3.86
N ALA A 52 -6.58 17.15 -4.76
CA ALA A 52 -6.24 18.22 -5.70
C ALA A 52 -5.93 19.53 -4.98
N LEU A 53 -6.66 19.86 -3.91
CA LEU A 53 -6.32 20.99 -3.02
C LEU A 53 -4.93 20.82 -2.41
N SER A 54 -4.55 19.59 -2.05
CA SER A 54 -3.23 19.30 -1.48
C SER A 54 -2.13 19.41 -2.53
N ILE A 55 -2.35 18.92 -3.75
CA ILE A 55 -1.42 19.08 -4.88
C ILE A 55 -1.13 20.57 -5.10
N ARG A 56 -2.18 21.38 -5.25
CA ARG A 56 -2.02 22.82 -5.47
C ARG A 56 -1.34 23.53 -4.29
N ARG A 57 -1.53 23.05 -3.05
CA ARG A 57 -0.92 23.65 -1.86
C ARG A 57 0.54 23.26 -1.64
N TRP A 58 0.88 22.00 -1.87
CA TRP A 58 2.15 21.40 -1.45
C TRP A 58 3.03 21.00 -2.62
N CYS A 59 2.45 20.47 -3.69
CA CYS A 59 3.21 20.02 -4.84
C CYS A 59 3.60 21.17 -5.78
N ALA A 60 2.73 22.18 -5.94
CA ALA A 60 3.03 23.33 -6.81
C ALA A 60 4.39 24.01 -6.48
N PRO A 61 4.74 24.32 -5.21
CA PRO A 61 6.06 24.87 -4.88
C PRO A 61 7.26 23.99 -5.25
N VAL A 62 7.11 22.66 -5.28
CA VAL A 62 8.18 21.73 -5.68
C VAL A 62 8.49 21.85 -7.19
N LEU A 63 7.50 22.28 -7.96
CA LEU A 63 7.61 22.53 -9.41
C LEU A 63 7.84 24.02 -9.74
N ASP A 64 8.30 24.80 -8.76
CA ASP A 64 8.58 26.24 -8.88
C ASP A 64 7.34 27.12 -9.10
N LEU A 65 6.15 26.62 -8.77
CA LEU A 65 4.89 27.35 -8.91
C LEU A 65 4.42 27.96 -7.58
N PRO A 66 3.66 29.07 -7.61
CA PRO A 66 3.00 29.60 -6.42
C PRO A 66 2.05 28.57 -5.80
N LYS A 67 1.91 28.62 -4.47
CA LYS A 67 0.86 27.86 -3.78
C LYS A 67 -0.49 28.25 -4.35
N PHE A 68 -1.36 27.25 -4.52
CA PHE A 68 -2.71 27.39 -5.06
C PHE A 68 -2.77 27.85 -6.52
N THR A 69 -1.69 27.66 -7.29
CA THR A 69 -1.70 27.82 -8.76
C THR A 69 -2.88 27.10 -9.41
N THR A 70 -3.30 27.54 -10.59
CA THR A 70 -4.46 26.93 -11.26
C THR A 70 -4.13 25.51 -11.73
N PRO A 71 -5.13 24.62 -11.87
CA PRO A 71 -4.94 23.31 -12.49
C PRO A 71 -4.21 23.35 -13.83
N MET A 72 -4.57 24.30 -14.69
CA MET A 72 -3.96 24.44 -16.02
C MET A 72 -2.48 24.79 -15.93
N ASP A 73 -2.11 25.80 -15.13
CA ASP A 73 -0.71 26.19 -14.95
C ASP A 73 0.11 25.05 -14.33
N TYR A 74 -0.48 24.28 -13.42
CA TYR A 74 0.17 23.13 -12.80
C TYR A 74 0.53 22.05 -13.85
N ILE A 75 -0.43 21.71 -14.71
CA ILE A 75 -0.22 20.67 -15.72
C ILE A 75 0.70 21.14 -16.84
N GLU A 76 0.59 22.40 -17.27
CA GLU A 76 1.54 23.00 -18.22
C GLU A 76 2.97 22.91 -17.68
N ARG A 77 3.18 23.31 -16.42
CA ARG A 77 4.50 23.22 -15.80
C ARG A 77 5.03 21.79 -15.69
N ARG A 78 4.16 20.81 -15.38
CA ARG A 78 4.57 19.39 -15.38
C ARG A 78 5.08 18.97 -16.76
N ARG A 79 4.40 19.36 -17.84
CA ARG A 79 4.82 19.05 -19.21
C ARG A 79 6.11 19.74 -19.60
N GLU A 80 6.31 20.99 -19.20
CA GLU A 80 7.57 21.71 -19.46
C GLU A 80 8.78 21.02 -18.82
N LEU A 81 8.62 20.49 -17.60
CA LEU A 81 9.68 19.79 -16.87
C LEU A 81 9.91 18.37 -17.39
N GLY A 82 8.84 17.70 -17.81
CA GLY A 82 8.86 16.30 -18.22
C GLY A 82 8.81 15.32 -17.04
N ALA A 83 8.22 14.14 -17.26
CA ALA A 83 7.93 13.14 -16.24
C ALA A 83 9.15 12.73 -15.40
N ASN A 84 10.31 12.56 -16.03
CA ASN A 84 11.55 12.20 -15.33
C ASN A 84 11.94 13.22 -14.26
N GLU A 85 11.91 14.51 -14.59
CA GLU A 85 12.28 15.57 -13.65
C GLU A 85 11.22 15.75 -12.58
N VAL A 86 9.93 15.68 -12.94
CA VAL A 86 8.83 15.74 -11.98
C VAL A 86 8.91 14.60 -10.97
N ASN A 87 9.09 13.36 -11.45
CA ASN A 87 9.18 12.18 -10.59
C ASN A 87 10.38 12.26 -9.65
N LYS A 88 11.55 12.65 -10.17
CA LYS A 88 12.75 12.85 -9.37
C LYS A 88 12.55 13.88 -8.26
N ARG A 89 12.00 15.06 -8.59
CA ARG A 89 11.80 16.14 -7.60
C ARG A 89 10.93 15.69 -6.44
N PHE A 90 9.80 15.04 -6.71
CA PHE A 90 8.89 14.63 -5.65
C PHE A 90 9.42 13.45 -4.83
N LEU A 91 10.00 12.43 -5.47
CA LEU A 91 10.57 11.29 -4.77
C LEU A 91 11.74 11.72 -3.86
N CYS A 92 12.65 12.56 -4.35
CA CYS A 92 13.75 13.10 -3.53
C CYS A 92 13.23 14.00 -2.39
N ALA A 93 12.16 14.78 -2.62
CA ALA A 93 11.58 15.65 -1.61
C ALA A 93 10.86 14.90 -0.47
N GLY A 94 10.53 13.61 -0.64
CA GLY A 94 9.87 12.81 0.40
C GLY A 94 10.77 12.43 1.58
N GLY A 95 12.09 12.43 1.39
CA GLY A 95 13.04 12.09 2.45
C GLY A 95 12.96 10.62 2.89
N PHE A 96 12.89 9.71 1.92
CA PHE A 96 12.89 8.27 2.13
C PHE A 96 14.32 7.75 2.33
N GLU A 97 14.45 6.59 2.97
CA GLU A 97 15.69 5.78 2.96
C GLU A 97 15.52 4.46 2.24
N THR A 98 14.31 3.93 2.11
CA THR A 98 14.02 2.69 1.38
C THR A 98 12.56 2.67 0.95
N LEU A 99 12.29 2.13 -0.23
CA LEU A 99 10.94 1.96 -0.80
C LEU A 99 10.62 0.47 -0.95
N LEU A 100 9.49 0.00 -0.39
CA LEU A 100 9.03 -1.39 -0.55
C LEU A 100 7.84 -1.40 -1.52
N VAL A 101 8.08 -1.91 -2.72
CA VAL A 101 7.24 -1.72 -3.89
C VAL A 101 6.41 -2.96 -4.16
N ASP A 102 5.09 -2.84 -4.11
CA ASP A 102 4.19 -3.85 -4.68
C ASP A 102 4.25 -3.76 -6.22
N SER A 103 4.94 -4.75 -6.80
CA SER A 103 5.23 -4.87 -8.23
C SER A 103 4.09 -5.46 -9.06
N GLY A 104 3.02 -5.93 -8.42
CA GLY A 104 1.95 -6.68 -9.10
C GLY A 104 0.80 -5.82 -9.63
N ASN A 105 0.82 -4.51 -9.42
CA ASN A 105 -0.24 -3.61 -9.86
C ASN A 105 0.11 -2.89 -11.16
N ARG A 106 -0.50 -3.31 -12.27
CA ARG A 106 -0.29 -2.71 -13.62
C ARG A 106 1.21 -2.51 -13.95
N PRO A 107 2.05 -3.55 -13.83
CA PRO A 107 3.50 -3.43 -14.01
C PRO A 107 3.91 -2.91 -15.40
N GLU A 108 3.05 -3.05 -16.40
CA GLU A 108 3.24 -2.53 -17.75
C GLU A 108 3.04 -1.00 -17.89
N GLU A 109 2.35 -0.37 -16.95
CA GLU A 109 2.05 1.08 -16.96
C GLU A 109 3.06 1.89 -16.12
N LEU A 110 3.81 1.23 -15.24
CA LEU A 110 4.63 1.86 -14.21
C LEU A 110 6.11 1.53 -14.38
N CYS A 111 6.99 2.35 -13.80
CA CYS A 111 8.40 2.02 -13.71
C CYS A 111 8.64 0.77 -12.85
N THR A 112 9.73 0.05 -13.11
CA THR A 112 10.10 -1.12 -12.31
C THR A 112 10.52 -0.73 -10.88
N VAL A 113 10.65 -1.72 -10.01
CA VAL A 113 11.20 -1.56 -8.65
C VAL A 113 12.55 -0.84 -8.71
N GLU A 114 13.49 -1.33 -9.52
CA GLU A 114 14.84 -0.76 -9.64
C GLU A 114 14.85 0.65 -10.22
N GLU A 115 13.99 0.93 -11.20
CA GLU A 115 13.85 2.25 -11.79
C GLU A 115 13.35 3.27 -10.76
N LEU A 116 12.35 2.89 -9.95
CA LEU A 116 11.85 3.74 -8.88
C LEU A 116 12.96 4.10 -7.88
N GLY A 117 13.76 3.12 -7.44
CA GLY A 117 14.91 3.37 -6.56
C GLY A 117 15.94 4.31 -7.16
N LYS A 118 16.24 4.17 -8.46
CA LYS A 118 17.14 5.08 -9.19
C LYS A 118 16.60 6.51 -9.24
N ILE A 119 15.30 6.68 -9.50
CA ILE A 119 14.67 8.01 -9.53
C ILE A 119 14.70 8.66 -8.14
N ALA A 120 14.40 7.89 -7.09
CA ALA A 120 14.37 8.37 -5.72
C ALA A 120 15.76 8.58 -5.11
N GLY A 121 16.78 7.91 -5.64
CA GLY A 121 18.14 7.92 -5.10
C GLY A 121 18.33 7.07 -3.84
N VAL A 122 17.48 6.06 -3.65
CA VAL A 122 17.47 5.18 -2.47
C VAL A 122 17.25 3.70 -2.87
N PRO A 123 17.60 2.73 -2.01
CA PRO A 123 17.23 1.34 -2.21
C PRO A 123 15.71 1.15 -2.41
N SER A 124 15.35 0.25 -3.30
CA SER A 124 13.99 -0.20 -3.54
C SER A 124 13.96 -1.73 -3.50
N ARG A 125 12.98 -2.28 -2.79
CA ARG A 125 12.79 -3.73 -2.59
C ARG A 125 11.41 -4.14 -3.05
N GLU A 126 11.26 -5.39 -3.44
CA GLU A 126 10.00 -5.89 -3.97
C GLU A 126 9.14 -6.52 -2.89
N VAL A 127 7.84 -6.23 -2.95
CA VAL A 127 6.78 -6.98 -2.28
C VAL A 127 5.98 -7.70 -3.36
N VAL A 128 5.98 -9.03 -3.34
CA VAL A 128 5.32 -9.83 -4.38
C VAL A 128 3.82 -9.91 -4.12
N ARG A 129 3.02 -9.40 -5.06
CA ARG A 129 1.56 -9.61 -5.07
C ARG A 129 1.24 -11.03 -5.54
N MET A 130 0.71 -11.83 -4.63
CA MET A 130 0.49 -13.26 -4.87
C MET A 130 -0.57 -13.52 -5.94
N GLU A 131 -1.61 -12.69 -6.02
CA GLU A 131 -2.67 -12.84 -7.02
C GLU A 131 -2.10 -12.67 -8.43
N SER A 132 -1.20 -11.72 -8.63
CA SER A 132 -0.51 -11.54 -9.91
C SER A 132 0.33 -12.77 -10.29
N ILE A 133 0.88 -13.52 -9.33
CA ILE A 133 1.54 -14.80 -9.62
C ILE A 133 0.52 -15.83 -10.10
N ALA A 134 -0.59 -15.99 -9.38
CA ALA A 134 -1.65 -16.93 -9.74
C ALA A 134 -2.20 -16.65 -11.15
N GLU A 135 -2.44 -15.38 -11.47
CA GLU A 135 -2.93 -14.94 -12.77
C GLU A 135 -1.90 -15.23 -13.89
N ARG A 136 -0.60 -15.06 -13.63
CA ARG A 136 0.45 -15.45 -14.59
C ARG A 136 0.51 -16.95 -14.84
N VAL A 137 0.32 -17.77 -13.79
CA VAL A 137 0.26 -19.23 -13.93
C VAL A 137 -0.92 -19.63 -14.82
N ALA A 138 -2.09 -19.00 -14.65
CA ALA A 138 -3.24 -19.23 -15.52
C ALA A 138 -2.99 -18.74 -16.96
N ALA A 139 -2.40 -17.55 -17.12
CA ALA A 139 -2.11 -16.93 -18.42
C ALA A 139 -1.11 -17.75 -19.27
N ALA A 140 -0.12 -18.38 -18.62
CA ALA A 140 0.88 -19.21 -19.30
C ALA A 140 0.27 -20.47 -19.94
N GLY A 141 -0.87 -20.95 -19.42
CA GLY A 141 -1.54 -22.15 -19.89
C GLY A 141 -0.81 -23.45 -19.56
N GLY A 142 -1.41 -24.59 -19.94
CA GLY A 142 -0.81 -25.92 -19.74
C GLY A 142 -0.90 -26.50 -18.33
N VAL A 143 -1.53 -25.78 -17.39
CA VAL A 143 -1.78 -26.24 -16.02
C VAL A 143 -3.12 -26.96 -15.96
N THR A 144 -3.15 -28.13 -15.33
CA THR A 144 -4.41 -28.86 -15.08
C THR A 144 -5.04 -28.42 -13.78
N ALA A 145 -6.35 -28.62 -13.65
CA ALA A 145 -7.10 -28.42 -12.41
C ALA A 145 -6.38 -29.01 -11.17
N VAL A 146 -5.95 -30.29 -11.25
CA VAL A 146 -5.27 -30.98 -10.15
C VAL A 146 -3.84 -30.45 -9.93
N GLY A 147 -3.15 -30.06 -11.00
CA GLY A 147 -1.78 -29.55 -10.94
C GLY A 147 -1.66 -28.08 -10.52
N TYR A 148 -2.76 -27.34 -10.44
CA TYR A 148 -2.73 -25.90 -10.16
C TYR A 148 -2.06 -25.55 -8.83
N ALA A 149 -2.37 -26.28 -7.75
CA ALA A 149 -1.81 -25.98 -6.43
C ALA A 149 -0.26 -26.02 -6.44
N GLU A 150 0.30 -27.07 -7.04
CA GLU A 150 1.75 -27.24 -7.18
C GLU A 150 2.36 -26.19 -8.11
N ALA A 151 1.70 -25.91 -9.25
CA ALA A 151 2.17 -24.92 -10.20
C ALA A 151 2.19 -23.50 -9.62
N PHE A 152 1.16 -23.14 -8.84
CA PHE A 152 1.09 -21.86 -8.15
C PHE A 152 2.18 -21.73 -7.08
N GLU A 153 2.33 -22.74 -6.21
CA GLU A 153 3.35 -22.72 -5.17
C GLU A 153 4.76 -22.63 -5.79
N ALA A 154 5.04 -23.41 -6.83
CA ALA A 154 6.31 -23.36 -7.54
C ALA A 154 6.57 -21.97 -8.13
N ALA A 155 5.60 -21.41 -8.85
CA ALA A 155 5.73 -20.07 -9.43
C ALA A 155 5.91 -18.97 -8.38
N LEU A 156 5.22 -19.08 -7.23
CA LEU A 156 5.38 -18.13 -6.13
C LEU A 156 6.80 -18.25 -5.55
N ARG A 157 7.27 -19.46 -5.26
CA ARG A 157 8.64 -19.67 -4.74
C ARG A 157 9.71 -19.21 -5.73
N ASP A 158 9.53 -19.44 -7.03
CA ASP A 158 10.45 -19.00 -8.09
C ASP A 158 10.51 -17.46 -8.21
N SER A 159 9.45 -16.76 -7.82
CA SER A 159 9.45 -15.29 -7.80
C SER A 159 10.18 -14.66 -6.60
N LEU A 160 10.60 -15.45 -5.61
CA LEU A 160 11.26 -14.96 -4.38
C LEU A 160 12.79 -14.82 -4.54
N HIS A 161 13.22 -13.95 -5.45
CA HIS A 161 14.64 -13.60 -5.59
C HIS A 161 15.15 -12.69 -4.45
N ASP A 162 16.47 -12.44 -4.42
CA ASP A 162 17.18 -11.75 -3.33
C ASP A 162 16.71 -10.31 -3.03
N ASN A 163 15.92 -9.69 -3.91
CA ASN A 163 15.40 -8.33 -3.72
C ASN A 163 13.98 -8.31 -3.13
N VAL A 164 13.34 -9.47 -2.98
CA VAL A 164 12.00 -9.61 -2.40
C VAL A 164 12.10 -9.61 -0.89
N VAL A 165 11.22 -8.86 -0.23
CA VAL A 165 11.22 -8.70 1.23
C VAL A 165 9.87 -8.94 1.88
N GLY A 166 8.82 -9.21 1.09
CA GLY A 166 7.47 -9.37 1.58
C GLY A 166 6.52 -9.95 0.55
N LEU A 167 5.34 -10.32 1.01
CA LEU A 167 4.22 -10.74 0.18
C LEU A 167 3.04 -9.77 0.36
N LYS A 168 2.21 -9.61 -0.67
CA LYS A 168 0.95 -8.86 -0.61
C LYS A 168 -0.19 -9.74 -1.11
N THR A 169 -1.33 -9.62 -0.46
CA THR A 169 -2.62 -10.06 -0.98
C THR A 169 -3.56 -8.87 -1.14
N VAL A 170 -4.31 -8.90 -2.24
CA VAL A 170 -5.40 -7.98 -2.59
C VAL A 170 -6.76 -8.68 -2.51
N VAL A 171 -6.88 -9.75 -1.72
CA VAL A 171 -8.13 -10.52 -1.53
C VAL A 171 -9.36 -9.64 -1.28
N ALA A 172 -9.20 -8.49 -0.61
CA ALA A 172 -10.25 -7.48 -0.39
C ALA A 172 -10.90 -6.98 -1.70
N TYR A 173 -10.13 -6.82 -2.78
CA TYR A 173 -10.60 -6.45 -4.13
C TYR A 173 -11.14 -7.63 -4.94
N ARG A 174 -10.92 -8.86 -4.48
CA ARG A 174 -11.24 -10.08 -5.24
C ARG A 174 -12.45 -10.78 -4.66
N SER A 175 -12.25 -11.51 -3.58
CA SER A 175 -13.31 -12.28 -2.92
C SER A 175 -13.78 -11.67 -1.59
N THR A 176 -13.35 -10.44 -1.29
CA THR A 176 -13.59 -9.71 -0.03
C THR A 176 -12.88 -10.35 1.17
N LEU A 177 -12.99 -9.74 2.37
CA LEU A 177 -12.51 -10.37 3.61
C LEU A 177 -13.57 -11.30 4.24
N ALA A 178 -14.81 -11.29 3.72
CA ALA A 178 -15.91 -12.10 4.23
C ALA A 178 -15.90 -13.52 3.65
N ILE A 179 -14.78 -14.24 3.79
CA ILE A 179 -14.57 -15.59 3.29
C ILE A 179 -14.26 -16.59 4.41
N ASP A 180 -14.30 -17.88 4.08
CA ASP A 180 -13.81 -18.94 4.96
C ASP A 180 -12.27 -18.97 4.95
N TYR A 181 -11.67 -18.81 6.12
CA TYR A 181 -10.23 -18.81 6.32
C TYR A 181 -9.66 -20.18 6.74
N THR A 182 -10.47 -21.24 6.80
CA THR A 182 -9.92 -22.59 7.02
C THR A 182 -9.03 -23.02 5.84
N PRO A 183 -7.93 -23.76 6.09
CA PRO A 183 -7.10 -24.28 5.01
C PRO A 183 -7.92 -25.14 4.03
N PRO A 184 -7.94 -24.82 2.72
CA PRO A 184 -8.70 -25.59 1.75
C PRO A 184 -8.12 -27.00 1.57
N ARG A 185 -8.99 -27.98 1.29
CA ARG A 185 -8.53 -29.30 0.84
C ARG A 185 -8.11 -29.22 -0.63
N LEU A 186 -7.10 -30.02 -1.01
CA LEU A 186 -6.62 -30.07 -2.40
C LEU A 186 -7.71 -30.35 -3.44
N GLY A 187 -8.70 -31.18 -3.11
CA GLY A 187 -9.84 -31.43 -4.00
C GLY A 187 -10.75 -30.22 -4.22
N GLU A 188 -10.88 -29.33 -3.22
CA GLU A 188 -11.63 -28.08 -3.36
C GLU A 188 -10.86 -27.11 -4.26
N VAL A 189 -9.54 -27.00 -4.05
CA VAL A 189 -8.64 -26.18 -4.89
C VAL A 189 -8.69 -26.67 -6.33
N ALA A 190 -8.56 -27.98 -6.56
CA ALA A 190 -8.57 -28.52 -7.92
C ALA A 190 -9.88 -28.24 -8.65
N ARG A 191 -11.03 -28.36 -7.97
CA ARG A 191 -12.33 -28.02 -8.57
C ARG A 191 -12.41 -26.55 -8.94
N ALA A 192 -12.10 -25.65 -8.00
CA ALA A 192 -12.14 -24.21 -8.22
C ALA A 192 -11.16 -23.77 -9.34
N ALA A 193 -9.97 -24.37 -9.37
CA ALA A 193 -8.99 -24.12 -10.42
C ALA A 193 -9.47 -24.62 -11.78
N GLY A 194 -10.14 -25.78 -11.84
CA GLY A 194 -10.72 -26.28 -13.09
C GLY A 194 -11.78 -25.35 -13.67
N ASP A 195 -12.70 -24.87 -12.82
CA ASP A 195 -13.74 -23.92 -13.24
C ASP A 195 -13.15 -22.59 -13.71
N TRP A 196 -12.18 -22.05 -12.96
CA TRP A 196 -11.50 -20.81 -13.29
C TRP A 196 -10.67 -20.92 -14.58
N LEU A 197 -9.82 -21.94 -14.71
CA LEU A 197 -8.99 -22.15 -15.91
C LEU A 197 -9.82 -22.35 -17.17
N ALA A 198 -10.97 -23.03 -17.09
CA ALA A 198 -11.90 -23.16 -18.21
C ALA A 198 -12.51 -21.80 -18.63
N GLU A 199 -12.82 -20.92 -17.68
CA GLU A 199 -13.27 -19.57 -17.99
C GLU A 199 -12.15 -18.70 -18.57
N VAL A 200 -10.90 -18.86 -18.09
CA VAL A 200 -9.72 -18.22 -18.69
C VAL A 200 -9.56 -18.64 -20.15
N GLU A 201 -9.65 -19.93 -20.46
CA GLU A 201 -9.55 -20.43 -21.84
C GLU A 201 -10.64 -19.83 -22.75
N LYS A 202 -11.84 -19.66 -22.21
CA LYS A 202 -12.99 -19.14 -22.94
C LYS A 202 -12.96 -17.62 -23.15
N THR A 203 -12.48 -16.86 -22.18
CA THR A 203 -12.61 -15.39 -22.16
C THR A 203 -11.30 -14.64 -22.28
N GLY A 204 -10.17 -15.28 -22.00
CA GLY A 204 -8.87 -14.65 -21.81
C GLY A 204 -8.76 -13.84 -20.52
N ASN A 205 -9.81 -13.75 -19.70
CA ASN A 205 -9.77 -13.01 -18.45
C ASN A 205 -9.15 -13.88 -17.35
N VAL A 206 -7.90 -13.57 -17.02
CA VAL A 206 -7.13 -14.30 -16.00
C VAL A 206 -7.45 -13.85 -14.58
N ARG A 207 -8.35 -12.88 -14.34
CA ARG A 207 -8.59 -12.34 -13.00
C ARG A 207 -9.04 -13.43 -12.01
N ILE A 208 -8.29 -13.64 -10.94
CA ILE A 208 -8.68 -14.53 -9.84
C ILE A 208 -9.73 -13.85 -8.94
N THR A 209 -10.85 -14.52 -8.70
CA THR A 209 -11.94 -14.06 -7.80
C THR A 209 -12.57 -15.17 -6.97
N ASP A 210 -12.15 -16.42 -7.15
CA ASP A 210 -12.70 -17.56 -6.42
C ASP A 210 -12.16 -17.61 -4.97
N PRO A 211 -13.03 -17.60 -3.94
CA PRO A 211 -12.60 -17.56 -2.54
C PRO A 211 -11.80 -18.79 -2.11
N VAL A 212 -11.97 -19.95 -2.77
CA VAL A 212 -11.18 -21.16 -2.49
C VAL A 212 -9.74 -21.01 -2.96
N LEU A 213 -9.54 -20.39 -4.13
CA LEU A 213 -8.21 -20.12 -4.65
C LEU A 213 -7.51 -19.01 -3.85
N GLU A 214 -8.25 -17.96 -3.48
CA GLU A 214 -7.75 -16.88 -2.61
C GLU A 214 -7.30 -17.41 -1.23
N ARG A 215 -8.12 -18.22 -0.56
CA ARG A 215 -7.69 -18.83 0.72
C ARG A 215 -6.51 -19.78 0.54
N HIS A 216 -6.43 -20.53 -0.58
CA HIS A 216 -5.28 -21.39 -0.86
C HIS A 216 -3.99 -20.57 -0.98
N LEU A 217 -4.05 -19.50 -1.77
CA LEU A 217 -2.98 -18.53 -1.94
C LEU A 217 -2.53 -17.91 -0.60
N ILE A 218 -3.48 -17.49 0.24
CA ILE A 218 -3.17 -16.92 1.57
C ILE A 218 -2.43 -17.93 2.44
N TRP A 219 -2.85 -19.20 2.46
CA TRP A 219 -2.20 -20.24 3.28
C TRP A 219 -0.81 -20.63 2.77
N ILE A 220 -0.60 -20.70 1.46
CA ILE A 220 0.73 -20.90 0.87
C ILE A 220 1.63 -19.70 1.16
N GLY A 221 1.11 -18.48 0.99
CA GLY A 221 1.82 -17.25 1.33
C GLY A 221 2.22 -17.19 2.80
N ALA A 222 1.34 -17.61 3.71
CA ALA A 222 1.62 -17.68 5.14
C ALA A 222 2.73 -18.70 5.49
N ASP A 223 2.74 -19.85 4.81
CA ASP A 223 3.79 -20.86 5.00
C ASP A 223 5.16 -20.35 4.55
N ILE A 224 5.21 -19.74 3.36
CA ILE A 224 6.40 -19.07 2.83
C ILE A 224 6.84 -17.92 3.73
N ALA A 225 5.90 -17.10 4.22
CA ALA A 225 6.17 -15.97 5.09
C ALA A 225 6.84 -16.41 6.39
N ARG A 226 6.36 -17.51 6.97
CA ARG A 226 7.00 -18.15 8.12
C ARG A 226 8.42 -18.63 7.79
N GLU A 227 8.62 -19.30 6.65
CA GLU A 227 9.94 -19.82 6.24
C GLU A 227 10.96 -18.72 5.96
N ARG A 228 10.52 -17.61 5.35
CA ARG A 228 11.38 -16.50 4.90
C ARG A 228 11.44 -15.33 5.88
N SER A 229 10.68 -15.40 6.97
CA SER A 229 10.43 -14.25 7.87
C SER A 229 9.93 -13.02 7.13
N TYR A 230 9.06 -13.22 6.14
CA TYR A 230 8.45 -12.14 5.36
C TYR A 230 7.17 -11.64 6.04
N PRO A 231 6.92 -10.33 6.01
CA PRO A 231 5.58 -9.82 6.25
C PRO A 231 4.61 -10.21 5.13
N VAL A 232 3.36 -10.48 5.49
CA VAL A 232 2.24 -10.59 4.53
C VAL A 232 1.36 -9.36 4.69
N GLN A 233 1.29 -8.57 3.63
CA GLN A 233 0.50 -7.36 3.56
C GLN A 233 -0.92 -7.65 3.08
N PHE A 234 -1.93 -7.15 3.78
CA PHE A 234 -3.33 -7.23 3.40
C PHE A 234 -3.86 -5.84 3.07
N HIS A 235 -4.47 -5.70 1.90
CA HIS A 235 -5.26 -4.51 1.59
C HIS A 235 -6.51 -4.44 2.47
N ILE A 236 -6.76 -3.32 3.16
CA ILE A 236 -7.94 -3.13 4.03
C ILE A 236 -8.69 -1.85 3.68
N GLY A 237 -10.02 -1.96 3.59
CA GLY A 237 -10.91 -0.81 3.47
C GLY A 237 -10.93 -0.21 2.07
N ILE A 238 -10.61 1.07 1.97
CA ILE A 238 -10.77 1.94 0.80
C ILE A 238 -10.20 1.36 -0.51
N GLY A 239 -10.89 1.62 -1.62
CA GLY A 239 -10.46 1.29 -2.98
C GLY A 239 -11.51 1.72 -4.01
N ASP A 240 -11.32 1.26 -5.25
CA ASP A 240 -12.24 1.44 -6.37
C ASP A 240 -13.52 0.57 -6.22
N PRO A 241 -14.46 0.58 -7.19
CA PRO A 241 -15.70 -0.19 -7.09
C PRO A 241 -15.59 -1.71 -7.01
N ASP A 242 -14.41 -2.30 -7.19
CA ASP A 242 -14.22 -3.73 -6.90
C ASP A 242 -14.27 -4.01 -5.39
N ILE A 243 -14.14 -2.98 -4.54
CA ILE A 243 -14.29 -3.10 -3.10
C ILE A 243 -15.77 -3.08 -2.69
N GLU A 244 -16.20 -4.19 -2.08
CA GLU A 244 -17.40 -4.23 -1.26
C GLU A 244 -17.11 -3.73 0.17
N LEU A 245 -17.24 -2.42 0.40
CA LEU A 245 -16.76 -1.76 1.63
C LEU A 245 -17.22 -2.43 2.94
N ASN A 246 -18.45 -2.94 2.98
CA ASN A 246 -19.03 -3.61 4.16
C ASN A 246 -18.48 -5.03 4.41
N LYS A 247 -17.65 -5.56 3.51
CA LYS A 247 -17.03 -6.89 3.60
C LYS A 247 -15.50 -6.84 3.66
N VAL A 248 -14.94 -5.66 3.90
CA VAL A 248 -13.48 -5.45 3.99
C VAL A 248 -13.06 -4.78 5.31
N ASP A 249 -13.89 -4.93 6.35
CA ASP A 249 -13.50 -4.62 7.73
C ASP A 249 -12.41 -5.60 8.19
N PRO A 250 -11.27 -5.14 8.74
CA PRO A 250 -10.15 -5.99 9.12
C PRO A 250 -10.52 -7.00 10.22
N SER A 251 -11.57 -6.79 11.00
CA SER A 251 -12.02 -7.75 12.02
C SER A 251 -12.45 -9.09 11.43
N LEU A 252 -12.83 -9.13 10.14
CA LEU A 252 -13.16 -10.35 9.42
C LEU A 252 -11.93 -11.28 9.26
N LEU A 253 -10.71 -10.76 9.33
CA LEU A 253 -9.47 -11.55 9.29
C LEU A 253 -9.15 -12.28 10.61
N THR A 254 -9.87 -12.00 11.69
CA THR A 254 -9.59 -12.59 13.02
C THR A 254 -9.46 -14.12 13.02
N PRO A 255 -10.29 -14.90 12.30
CA PRO A 255 -10.13 -16.36 12.24
C PRO A 255 -8.79 -16.79 11.62
N PHE A 256 -8.32 -16.10 10.58
CA PHE A 256 -7.02 -16.33 9.97
C PHE A 256 -5.89 -15.95 10.93
N ILE A 257 -5.93 -14.73 11.48
CA ILE A 257 -4.91 -14.22 12.42
C ILE A 257 -4.72 -15.17 13.59
N ARG A 258 -5.81 -15.66 14.20
CA ARG A 258 -5.74 -16.65 15.29
C ARG A 258 -5.12 -17.97 14.88
N SER A 259 -5.42 -18.43 13.66
CA SER A 259 -4.89 -19.69 13.15
C SER A 259 -3.40 -19.57 12.80
N ALA A 260 -2.98 -18.40 12.31
CA ALA A 260 -1.61 -18.09 11.91
C ALA A 260 -0.72 -17.60 13.06
N GLU A 261 -1.26 -17.25 14.24
CA GLU A 261 -0.51 -16.66 15.36
C GLU A 261 0.69 -17.53 15.78
N ALA A 262 0.52 -18.86 15.80
CA ALA A 262 1.58 -19.80 16.14
C ALA A 262 2.75 -19.80 15.13
N TRP A 263 2.57 -19.21 13.95
CA TRP A 263 3.58 -19.18 12.87
C TRP A 263 4.47 -17.93 12.95
N GLN A 264 4.14 -16.97 13.80
CA GLN A 264 5.01 -15.86 14.22
C GLN A 264 5.58 -14.99 13.08
N PHE A 265 4.91 -14.92 11.93
CA PHE A 265 5.26 -14.00 10.86
C PHE A 265 4.45 -12.69 10.95
N PRO A 266 4.98 -11.54 10.50
CA PRO A 266 4.26 -10.28 10.53
C PRO A 266 3.07 -10.25 9.55
N ILE A 267 1.92 -9.79 10.00
CA ILE A 267 0.76 -9.45 9.15
C ILE A 267 0.60 -7.93 9.18
N THR A 268 0.62 -7.27 8.04
CA THR A 268 0.45 -5.81 7.97
C THR A 268 -0.86 -5.43 7.29
N LEU A 269 -1.72 -4.71 8.01
CA LEU A 269 -2.99 -4.18 7.53
C LEU A 269 -2.75 -2.82 6.88
N LEU A 270 -2.91 -2.75 5.56
CA LEU A 270 -2.59 -1.56 4.79
C LEU A 270 -3.82 -0.65 4.62
N HIS A 271 -3.58 0.66 4.58
CA HIS A 271 -4.52 1.76 4.28
C HIS A 271 -5.58 1.98 5.36
N CYS A 272 -6.25 0.91 5.75
CA CYS A 272 -7.21 0.71 6.81
C CYS A 272 -8.47 1.60 6.82
N TYR A 273 -8.50 2.76 6.18
CA TYR A 273 -9.66 3.65 6.21
C TYR A 273 -10.88 3.02 5.53
N PRO A 274 -12.11 3.16 6.10
CA PRO A 274 -12.47 3.92 7.31
C PRO A 274 -12.35 3.11 8.63
N PHE A 275 -11.70 1.96 8.59
CA PHE A 275 -11.55 0.98 9.67
C PHE A 275 -10.21 1.07 10.43
N HIS A 276 -9.49 2.19 10.35
CA HIS A 276 -8.18 2.35 11.02
C HIS A 276 -8.23 2.18 12.53
N ARG A 277 -9.36 2.52 13.17
CA ARG A 277 -9.58 2.23 14.60
C ARG A 277 -9.71 0.73 14.89
N GLN A 278 -10.40 -0.02 14.03
CA GLN A 278 -10.49 -1.48 14.13
C GLN A 278 -9.11 -2.12 13.90
N ALA A 279 -8.36 -1.66 12.91
CA ALA A 279 -7.00 -2.12 12.65
C ALA A 279 -6.07 -1.87 13.84
N GLY A 280 -6.19 -0.70 14.48
CA GLY A 280 -5.46 -0.38 15.71
C GLY A 280 -5.81 -1.33 16.87
N LEU A 281 -7.09 -1.59 17.11
CA LEU A 281 -7.54 -2.55 18.14
C LEU A 281 -7.07 -3.98 17.86
N ILE A 282 -7.09 -4.43 16.61
CA ILE A 282 -6.60 -5.77 16.25
C ILE A 282 -5.08 -5.84 16.46
N SER A 283 -4.34 -4.79 16.10
CA SER A 283 -2.89 -4.72 16.29
C SER A 283 -2.47 -4.69 17.77
N GLU A 284 -3.30 -4.12 18.64
CA GLU A 284 -3.14 -4.21 20.10
C GLU A 284 -3.37 -5.65 20.61
N ASN A 285 -4.39 -6.32 20.09
CA ASN A 285 -4.78 -7.65 20.56
C ASN A 285 -3.87 -8.78 20.08
N PHE A 286 -3.15 -8.62 18.97
CA PHE A 286 -2.37 -9.70 18.35
C PHE A 286 -0.88 -9.34 18.17
N PRO A 287 0.04 -10.21 18.64
CA PRO A 287 1.46 -9.89 18.75
C PRO A 287 2.19 -9.73 17.42
N TYR A 288 1.62 -10.16 16.30
CA TYR A 288 2.26 -10.09 14.97
C TYR A 288 1.46 -9.26 13.96
N VAL A 289 0.43 -8.53 14.41
CA VAL A 289 -0.36 -7.65 13.54
C VAL A 289 0.16 -6.21 13.64
N TYR A 290 0.33 -5.58 12.48
CA TYR A 290 0.77 -4.22 12.29
C TYR A 290 -0.22 -3.50 11.35
N PHE A 291 -0.18 -2.17 11.31
CA PHE A 291 -1.05 -1.43 10.40
C PHE A 291 -0.46 -0.07 10.00
N ASP A 292 -1.02 0.50 8.93
CA ASP A 292 -0.75 1.87 8.51
C ASP A 292 -2.06 2.63 8.21
N VAL A 293 -1.90 3.92 7.88
CA VAL A 293 -2.97 4.78 7.33
C VAL A 293 -2.50 5.52 6.07
N GLY A 294 -1.55 4.94 5.33
CA GLY A 294 -0.74 5.64 4.32
C GLY A 294 -1.54 6.26 3.18
N PHE A 295 -2.30 5.42 2.47
CA PHE A 295 -3.16 5.85 1.34
C PHE A 295 -3.92 7.13 1.66
N VAL A 296 -4.70 7.12 2.75
CA VAL A 296 -5.58 8.22 3.07
C VAL A 296 -4.86 9.50 3.47
N GLN A 297 -3.60 9.46 3.92
CA GLN A 297 -2.84 10.67 4.20
C GLN A 297 -2.65 11.54 2.94
N ASN A 298 -2.62 10.92 1.75
CA ASN A 298 -2.52 11.65 0.47
C ASN A 298 -3.88 12.21 0.04
N TRP A 299 -4.95 11.44 0.25
CA TRP A 299 -6.24 11.64 -0.39
C TRP A 299 -7.20 12.57 0.35
N VAL A 300 -7.18 12.58 1.69
CA VAL A 300 -8.22 13.26 2.49
C VAL A 300 -8.00 14.76 2.66
N GLY A 301 -7.03 15.32 1.96
CA GLY A 301 -6.73 16.75 1.94
C GLY A 301 -6.46 17.32 3.33
N PRO A 302 -7.13 18.40 3.76
CA PRO A 302 -6.91 19.00 5.09
C PRO A 302 -7.29 18.14 6.30
N SER A 303 -8.05 17.05 6.10
CA SER A 303 -8.56 16.19 7.20
C SER A 303 -7.55 15.16 7.73
N TYR A 304 -6.37 15.06 7.13
CA TYR A 304 -5.32 14.08 7.42
C TYR A 304 -4.92 14.00 8.90
N GLN A 305 -4.96 15.13 9.62
CA GLN A 305 -4.63 15.19 11.06
C GLN A 305 -5.58 14.32 11.88
N ARG A 306 -6.88 14.38 11.61
CA ARG A 306 -7.90 13.66 12.40
C ARG A 306 -7.70 12.15 12.30
N ILE A 307 -7.35 11.65 11.12
CA ILE A 307 -7.10 10.21 10.91
C ILE A 307 -5.85 9.77 11.66
N MET A 308 -4.78 10.57 11.63
CA MET A 308 -3.57 10.27 12.41
C MET A 308 -3.86 10.26 13.91
N ASP A 309 -4.61 11.25 14.40
CA ASP A 309 -5.01 11.32 15.81
C ASP A 309 -5.81 10.07 16.21
N GLU A 310 -6.78 9.65 15.38
CA GLU A 310 -7.59 8.44 15.61
C GLU A 310 -6.75 7.13 15.54
N ALA A 311 -5.73 7.09 14.68
CA ALA A 311 -4.87 5.91 14.53
C ALA A 311 -3.91 5.72 15.72
N LEU A 312 -3.54 6.81 16.40
CA LEU A 312 -2.64 6.80 17.56
C LEU A 312 -3.35 6.48 18.90
N GLU A 313 -4.67 6.28 18.90
CA GLU A 313 -5.48 6.19 20.13
C GLU A 313 -5.19 4.97 21.01
N LEU A 314 -4.88 3.82 20.40
CA LEU A 314 -4.88 2.53 21.12
C LEU A 314 -3.69 1.64 20.83
N ALA A 315 -3.28 1.52 19.56
CA ALA A 315 -2.27 0.55 19.19
C ALA A 315 -0.90 0.91 19.78
N PRO A 316 -0.05 -0.08 20.10
CA PRO A 316 1.31 0.21 20.50
C PRO A 316 2.01 0.93 19.35
N PHE A 317 2.76 2.00 19.62
CA PHE A 317 3.51 2.71 18.56
C PHE A 317 4.48 1.80 17.80
N THR A 318 4.85 0.66 18.39
CA THR A 318 5.67 -0.37 17.73
C THR A 318 4.91 -1.18 16.66
N LYS A 319 3.60 -0.96 16.50
CA LYS A 319 2.73 -1.67 15.54
C LYS A 319 2.27 -0.82 14.37
N MET A 320 2.52 0.48 14.42
CA MET A 320 2.20 1.41 13.34
C MET A 320 3.37 1.53 12.36
N LEU A 321 3.06 1.60 11.07
CA LEU A 321 4.02 1.73 9.99
C LEU A 321 3.70 2.96 9.14
N PHE A 322 4.73 3.58 8.56
CA PHE A 322 4.55 4.58 7.52
C PHE A 322 4.53 3.92 6.14
N SER A 323 3.45 4.10 5.40
CA SER A 323 3.40 3.91 3.94
C SER A 323 2.94 5.19 3.26
N SER A 324 3.34 5.41 2.02
CA SER A 324 2.70 6.40 1.15
C SER A 324 1.51 5.80 0.41
N ASP A 325 1.57 4.49 0.08
CA ASP A 325 0.68 3.86 -0.89
C ASP A 325 0.55 4.66 -2.19
N ALA A 326 1.63 5.34 -2.58
CA ALA A 326 1.63 6.16 -3.77
C ALA A 326 1.64 5.27 -5.01
N PHE A 327 0.70 5.52 -5.92
CA PHE A 327 0.50 4.81 -7.17
C PHE A 327 0.48 5.78 -8.34
N GLY A 328 1.36 5.57 -9.33
CA GLY A 328 1.39 6.31 -10.59
C GLY A 328 1.91 7.75 -10.48
N LEU A 329 1.38 8.57 -9.58
CA LEU A 329 1.77 9.97 -9.40
C LEU A 329 2.83 10.13 -8.30
N SER A 330 3.99 10.66 -8.66
CA SER A 330 5.06 10.99 -7.71
C SER A 330 4.66 12.07 -6.69
N GLU A 331 3.68 12.91 -7.01
CA GLU A 331 3.03 13.81 -6.06
C GLU A 331 2.55 13.09 -4.79
N LEU A 332 2.01 11.87 -4.92
CA LEU A 332 1.43 11.13 -3.80
C LEU A 332 2.51 10.68 -2.81
N TYR A 333 3.72 10.36 -3.28
CA TYR A 333 4.88 10.10 -2.41
C TYR A 333 5.19 11.30 -1.53
N TYR A 334 5.32 12.47 -2.16
CA TYR A 334 5.63 13.71 -1.44
C TYR A 334 4.52 14.09 -0.46
N LEU A 335 3.25 13.99 -0.89
CA LEU A 335 2.10 14.24 -0.03
C LEU A 335 2.07 13.27 1.16
N GLY A 336 2.30 11.98 0.96
CA GLY A 336 2.30 10.99 2.05
C GLY A 336 3.35 11.29 3.09
N ALA A 337 4.58 11.50 2.64
CA ALA A 337 5.69 11.85 3.53
C ALA A 337 5.42 13.15 4.30
N ILE A 338 5.04 14.24 3.63
CA ILE A 338 4.85 15.53 4.32
C ILE A 338 3.63 15.51 5.25
N ARG A 339 2.56 14.79 4.88
CA ARG A 339 1.35 14.67 5.71
C ARG A 339 1.60 13.81 6.93
N PHE A 340 2.27 12.68 6.77
CA PHE A 340 2.73 11.85 7.89
C PHE A 340 3.58 12.65 8.87
N ARG A 341 4.65 13.30 8.36
CA ARG A 341 5.56 14.12 9.18
C ARG A 341 4.79 15.21 9.93
N THR A 342 3.94 15.93 9.22
CA THR A 342 3.17 17.03 9.80
C THR A 342 2.17 16.54 10.84
N SER A 343 1.41 15.47 10.55
CA SER A 343 0.35 15.02 11.45
C SER A 343 0.88 14.35 12.70
N LEU A 344 1.93 13.52 12.57
CA LEU A 344 2.56 12.86 13.71
C LEU A 344 3.29 13.88 14.60
N SER A 345 4.09 14.77 14.02
CA SER A 345 4.76 15.86 14.76
C SER A 345 3.76 16.74 15.51
N ARG A 346 2.63 17.06 14.89
CA ARG A 346 1.54 17.81 15.55
C ARG A 346 0.89 17.05 16.69
N ALA A 347 0.60 15.77 16.52
CA ALA A 347 -0.01 14.95 17.57
C ALA A 347 0.90 14.87 18.80
N LEU A 348 2.17 14.51 18.58
CA LEU A 348 3.17 14.40 19.64
C LEU A 348 3.47 15.76 20.29
N GLY A 349 3.54 16.83 19.49
CA GLY A 349 3.72 18.19 19.98
C GLY A 349 2.58 18.64 20.91
N ARG A 350 1.32 18.30 20.59
CA ARG A 350 0.19 18.57 21.49
C ARG A 350 0.31 17.78 22.79
N TRP A 351 0.66 16.49 22.74
CA TRP A 351 0.83 15.69 23.95
C TRP A 351 1.96 16.20 24.85
N ILE A 352 3.05 16.75 24.28
CA ILE A 352 4.07 17.45 25.06
C ILE A 352 3.51 18.73 25.69
N ASP A 353 2.82 19.55 24.90
CA ASP A 353 2.26 20.83 25.38
C ASP A 353 1.18 20.60 26.47
N GLU A 354 0.56 19.42 26.50
CA GLU A 354 -0.45 18.96 27.47
C GLU A 354 0.16 18.17 28.66
N ASP A 355 1.48 18.00 28.73
CA ASP A 355 2.20 17.24 29.77
C ASP A 355 1.87 15.73 29.83
N GLU A 356 1.42 15.17 28.70
CA GLU A 356 1.13 13.73 28.52
C GLU A 356 2.31 12.96 27.88
N LEU A 357 3.33 13.68 27.37
CA LEU A 357 4.50 13.09 26.72
C LEU A 357 5.79 13.89 27.00
N ALA A 358 6.86 13.18 27.38
CA ALA A 358 8.19 13.79 27.49
C ALA A 358 8.82 14.05 26.11
N GLU A 359 9.57 15.14 25.96
CA GLU A 359 10.17 15.53 24.66
C GLU A 359 11.02 14.43 24.02
N GLY A 360 11.86 13.74 24.80
CA GLY A 360 12.70 12.64 24.29
C GLY A 360 11.91 11.43 23.80
N GLU A 361 10.69 11.21 24.30
CA GLU A 361 9.83 10.11 23.86
C GLU A 361 9.15 10.42 22.52
N ALA A 362 8.93 11.69 22.18
CA ALA A 362 8.32 12.07 20.91
C ALA A 362 9.19 11.69 19.71
N GLU A 363 10.49 11.97 19.76
CA GLU A 363 11.43 11.55 18.70
C GLU A 363 11.49 10.03 18.57
N ARG A 364 11.48 9.31 19.71
CA ARG A 364 11.46 7.86 19.73
C ARG A 364 10.20 7.29 19.05
N ILE A 365 9.02 7.84 19.36
CA ILE A 365 7.76 7.41 18.74
C ILE A 365 7.77 7.71 17.24
N PHE A 366 8.25 8.89 16.85
CA PHE A 366 8.36 9.26 15.44
C PHE A 366 9.23 8.27 14.67
N ASP A 367 10.42 7.96 15.19
CA ASP A 367 11.37 7.03 14.60
C ASP A 367 10.83 5.58 14.55
N LEU A 368 10.08 5.15 15.57
CA LEU A 368 9.41 3.84 15.57
C LEU A 368 8.50 3.71 14.36
N ILE A 369 7.56 4.64 14.20
CA ILE A 369 6.53 4.58 13.17
C ILE A 369 7.12 4.84 11.79
N GLY A 370 8.03 5.81 11.67
CA GLY A 370 8.60 6.24 10.40
C GLY A 370 9.61 5.27 9.78
N ARG A 371 10.32 4.45 10.57
CA ARG A 371 11.35 3.54 10.03
C ARG A 371 11.65 2.28 10.83
N TYR A 372 11.72 2.34 12.16
CA TYR A 372 12.27 1.22 12.93
C TYR A 372 11.33 0.01 12.99
N ASN A 373 10.01 0.23 13.00
CA ASN A 373 9.06 -0.86 12.94
C ASN A 373 9.19 -1.63 11.62
N ALA A 374 9.31 -0.93 10.48
CA ALA A 374 9.51 -1.56 9.18
C ALA A 374 10.84 -2.31 9.13
N ARG A 375 11.96 -1.69 9.54
CA ARG A 375 13.27 -2.35 9.63
C ARG A 375 13.28 -3.62 10.47
N ARG A 376 12.45 -3.67 11.51
CA ARG A 376 12.35 -4.84 12.40
C ARG A 376 11.61 -6.00 11.74
N ILE A 377 10.62 -5.74 10.90
CA ILE A 377 9.74 -6.78 10.36
C ILE A 377 10.07 -7.20 8.93
N TYR A 378 10.74 -6.35 8.16
CA TYR A 378 11.21 -6.65 6.81
C TYR A 378 12.71 -7.00 6.80
N PRO A 379 13.15 -8.00 6.00
CA PRO A 379 14.56 -8.38 5.87
C PRO A 379 15.33 -7.37 4.98
N LEU A 380 15.54 -6.15 5.47
CA LEU A 380 16.12 -5.06 4.67
C LEU A 380 17.66 -5.06 4.62
N GLY A 381 18.32 -5.87 5.47
CA GLY A 381 19.75 -5.76 5.74
C GLY A 381 20.07 -4.57 6.66
N GLU A 382 21.30 -4.52 7.19
CA GLU A 382 21.82 -3.35 7.91
C GLU A 382 22.22 -2.20 6.98
#